data_AF-A0A8C4Q2W2-F1
#
_entry.id   AF-A0A8C4Q2W2-F1
#
_cell.length_a   1.000
_cell.length_b   1.000
_cell.length_c   1.000
_cell.angle_alpha   90.00
_cell.angle_beta   90.00
_cell.angle_gamma   90.00
#
_symmetry.space_group_name_H-M   'P 1'
#
loop_
_entity.id
_entity.type
_entity.pdbx_description
1 polymer ?
#
loop_
_entity_poly.entity_id
_entity_poly.type
_entity_poly.pdbx_seq_one_letter_code
_entity_poly.pdbx_strand_id
1 'polypeptide(L)'
;MKIVALPKGGQKSIHGSAVNVPSKIDTVTSLLPRLPQDAKVVPLKLKRKLAYKGHYMHEYLRPKKLMLAPQWLKQNNPLYKNVTICQEWEQIWEQDNADLWEAMLFNEETTIHHVQSPTTSSLAIPNKFQGLRSLARSRHLDIVNVPSVGNCFFFFHAVSVSLQDAGVQSTSGSEIRNQLVQFLENYGTSQTFASFIPAITDGQTPSQQESPSRRFARYVAGLRSGEWADNVAVQAVAEMLNINIQVLNNITPDWMHDIHPRGSRSDNTITIGLIGEQHYVALQNSTTN
;
A
#
# COMPACT_ATOMS: atom_id res chain seq x y z
N MET A 1 32.26 -1.56 24.26
CA MET A 1 32.48 -2.98 23.95
C MET A 1 33.58 -3.08 22.90
N LYS A 2 34.66 -3.82 23.16
CA LYS A 2 35.85 -3.93 22.28
C LYS A 2 36.08 -5.39 21.91
N ILE A 3 36.24 -5.67 20.62
CA ILE A 3 36.63 -7.00 20.16
C ILE A 3 38.15 -7.10 20.23
N VAL A 4 38.68 -8.10 20.93
CA VAL A 4 40.11 -8.34 21.14
C VAL A 4 40.47 -9.74 20.64
N ALA A 5 41.62 -9.88 19.98
CA ALA A 5 42.09 -11.20 19.58
C ALA A 5 42.53 -11.99 20.82
N LEU A 6 42.14 -13.27 20.93
CA LEU A 6 42.67 -14.13 21.99
C LEU A 6 44.10 -14.56 21.63
N PRO A 7 44.95 -14.83 22.65
CA PRO A 7 46.37 -15.12 22.43
C PRO A 7 46.65 -16.34 21.55
N LYS A 8 45.71 -17.29 21.42
CA LYS A 8 45.84 -18.50 20.60
C LYS A 8 44.49 -18.88 19.99
N GLY A 9 44.51 -19.50 18.80
CA GLY A 9 43.34 -20.15 18.19
C GLY A 9 42.49 -19.30 17.25
N GLY A 10 42.91 -18.07 16.90
CA GLY A 10 42.22 -17.23 15.89
C GLY A 10 40.83 -16.69 16.31
N GLN A 11 40.31 -17.13 17.45
CA GLN A 11 39.05 -16.66 18.01
C GLN A 11 39.20 -15.26 18.62
N LYS A 12 38.19 -14.42 18.45
CA LYS A 12 38.12 -13.09 19.04
C LYS A 12 37.24 -13.12 20.28
N SER A 13 37.66 -12.43 21.34
CA SER A 13 36.91 -12.20 22.57
C SER A 13 36.32 -10.79 22.59
N ILE A 14 35.31 -10.58 23.42
CA ILE A 14 34.64 -9.29 23.62
C ILE A 14 34.97 -8.81 25.03
N HIS A 15 35.54 -7.61 25.14
CA HIS A 15 35.88 -6.98 26.41
C HIS A 15 35.07 -5.69 26.63
N GLY A 16 34.43 -5.57 27.78
CA GLY A 16 33.58 -4.46 28.19
C GLY A 16 32.27 -4.93 28.80
N SER A 17 31.47 -4.00 29.32
CA SER A 17 30.20 -4.32 29.99
C SER A 17 29.24 -5.05 29.04
N ALA A 18 28.75 -6.20 29.50
CA ALA A 18 27.71 -6.97 28.84
C ALA A 18 26.48 -6.96 29.74
N VAL A 19 25.33 -6.60 29.17
CA VAL A 19 24.03 -6.71 29.82
C VAL A 19 23.28 -7.82 29.10
N ASN A 20 23.01 -8.92 29.80
CA ASN A 20 22.16 -9.97 29.28
C ASN A 20 20.71 -9.56 29.50
N VAL A 21 20.02 -9.21 28.42
CA VAL A 21 18.59 -8.93 28.45
C VAL A 21 17.84 -10.23 28.16
N PRO A 22 17.01 -10.76 29.09
CA PRO A 22 16.20 -11.93 28.82
C PRO A 22 15.26 -11.65 27.64
N SER A 23 15.49 -12.36 26.53
CA SER A 23 14.56 -12.34 25.40
C SER A 23 13.61 -13.53 25.53
N LYS A 24 12.31 -13.26 25.61
CA LYS A 24 11.29 -14.31 25.49
C LYS A 24 11.28 -14.79 24.04
N ILE A 25 12.04 -15.84 23.75
CA ILE A 25 12.17 -16.40 22.39
C ILE A 25 11.05 -17.38 22.04
N ASP A 26 10.33 -17.88 23.05
CA ASP A 26 9.30 -18.92 22.87
C ASP A 26 8.20 -18.48 21.91
N THR A 27 7.87 -17.18 21.88
CA THR A 27 6.91 -16.58 20.95
C THR A 27 7.33 -16.66 19.47
N VAL A 28 8.62 -16.85 19.20
CA VAL A 28 9.20 -16.88 17.85
C VAL A 28 9.63 -18.29 17.44
N THR A 29 9.85 -19.19 18.40
CA THR A 29 10.40 -20.53 18.16
C THR A 29 9.39 -21.66 18.32
N SER A 30 8.31 -21.46 19.08
CA SER A 30 7.38 -22.55 19.41
C SER A 30 6.19 -22.68 18.43
N LEU A 31 5.73 -21.57 17.85
CA LEU A 31 4.55 -21.51 16.98
C LEU A 31 4.88 -20.81 15.66
N LEU A 32 4.63 -21.48 14.54
CA LEU A 32 4.81 -20.93 13.19
C LEU A 32 3.55 -21.13 12.32
N PRO A 33 3.24 -20.21 11.39
CA PRO A 33 3.78 -18.85 11.33
C PRO A 33 3.31 -18.01 12.53
N ARG A 34 3.96 -16.87 12.79
CA ARG A 34 3.60 -15.99 13.91
C ARG A 34 2.18 -15.44 13.75
N LEU A 35 1.45 -15.33 14.86
CA LEU A 35 0.10 -14.77 14.91
C LEU A 35 0.11 -13.24 14.73
N PRO A 36 -0.98 -12.61 14.29
CA PRO A 36 -1.06 -11.16 14.01
C PRO A 36 -0.45 -10.26 15.09
N GLN A 37 -0.88 -10.48 16.33
CA GLN A 37 -0.45 -9.78 17.54
C GLN A 37 1.08 -9.79 17.76
N ASP A 38 1.76 -10.86 17.33
CA ASP A 38 3.19 -11.10 17.55
C ASP A 38 4.03 -10.94 16.28
N ALA A 39 3.39 -11.09 15.12
CA ALA A 39 4.07 -11.18 13.84
C ALA A 39 4.65 -9.85 13.39
N LYS A 40 4.16 -8.72 13.94
CA LYS A 40 4.51 -7.35 13.54
C LYS A 40 4.73 -7.30 12.04
N VAL A 41 3.74 -7.77 11.27
CA VAL A 41 3.91 -7.96 9.83
C VAL A 41 4.12 -6.59 9.21
N VAL A 42 5.36 -6.36 8.79
CA VAL A 42 5.75 -5.16 8.06
C VAL A 42 5.63 -5.51 6.58
N PRO A 43 4.98 -4.68 5.74
CA PRO A 43 5.12 -4.81 4.30
C PRO A 43 6.61 -4.90 3.96
N LEU A 44 7.00 -5.89 3.15
CA LEU A 44 8.38 -6.12 2.74
C LEU A 44 8.80 -4.95 1.85
N LYS A 45 9.37 -3.93 2.47
CA LYS A 45 9.79 -2.68 1.84
C LYS A 45 11.21 -2.86 1.29
N LEU A 46 11.31 -3.09 -0.01
CA LEU A 46 12.59 -3.13 -0.71
C LEU A 46 13.08 -1.71 -0.95
N LYS A 47 14.17 -1.35 -0.28
CA LYS A 47 14.90 -0.10 -0.55
C LYS A 47 15.95 -0.33 -1.63
N ARG A 48 16.05 0.59 -2.59
CA ARG A 48 17.13 0.56 -3.59
C ARG A 48 18.52 0.69 -2.97
N LYS A 49 18.63 1.48 -1.89
CA LYS A 49 19.83 1.61 -1.04
C LYS A 49 19.39 1.77 0.41
N LEU A 50 20.12 1.17 1.35
CA LEU A 50 19.80 1.26 2.79
C LEU A 50 19.78 2.70 3.32
N ALA A 51 20.62 3.58 2.77
CA ALA A 51 20.71 4.99 3.15
C ALA A 51 19.49 5.84 2.76
N TYR A 52 18.59 5.33 1.90
CA TYR A 52 17.44 6.09 1.44
C TYR A 52 16.29 6.05 2.45
N LYS A 53 15.60 7.18 2.61
CA LYS A 53 14.44 7.29 3.50
C LYS A 53 13.23 6.53 2.96
N GLY A 54 12.94 6.66 1.66
CA GLY A 54 11.85 5.96 0.97
C GLY A 54 12.18 4.50 0.61
N HIS A 55 11.13 3.73 0.29
CA HIS A 55 11.23 2.39 -0.28
C HIS A 55 10.92 2.45 -1.79
N TYR A 56 11.52 1.57 -2.57
CA TYR A 56 11.34 1.49 -4.01
C TYR A 56 10.16 0.59 -4.38
N MET A 57 10.06 -0.55 -3.70
CA MET A 57 8.96 -1.49 -3.84
C MET A 57 8.50 -1.89 -2.44
N HIS A 58 7.22 -2.16 -2.28
CA HIS A 58 6.71 -2.84 -1.12
C HIS A 58 5.77 -3.96 -1.58
N GLU A 59 5.87 -5.11 -0.95
CA GLU A 59 4.92 -6.20 -1.15
C GLU A 59 4.55 -6.81 0.20
N TYR A 60 3.38 -7.42 0.26
CA TYR A 60 2.99 -8.21 1.42
C TYR A 60 3.55 -9.64 1.34
N LEU A 61 3.66 -10.30 2.49
CA LEU A 61 3.96 -11.72 2.54
C LEU A 61 2.78 -12.51 1.96
N ARG A 62 3.07 -13.60 1.24
CA ARG A 62 2.05 -14.47 0.65
C ARG A 62 1.58 -15.52 1.67
N PRO A 63 0.32 -15.46 2.15
CA PRO A 63 -0.18 -16.36 3.19
C PRO A 63 0.01 -17.85 2.88
N LYS A 64 -0.30 -18.28 1.66
CA LYS A 64 -0.17 -19.70 1.28
C LYS A 64 1.27 -20.21 1.37
N LYS A 65 2.23 -19.37 0.97
CA LYS A 65 3.66 -19.72 1.08
C LYS A 65 4.13 -19.74 2.52
N LEU A 66 3.59 -18.85 3.36
CA LEU A 66 3.87 -18.85 4.80
C LEU A 66 3.39 -20.12 5.48
N MET A 67 2.28 -20.71 5.05
CA MET A 67 1.78 -21.97 5.61
C MET A 67 2.55 -23.20 5.11
N LEU A 68 3.00 -23.18 3.84
CA LEU A 68 3.78 -24.29 3.27
C LEU A 68 5.23 -24.36 3.81
N ALA A 69 5.87 -23.21 4.07
CA ALA A 69 7.27 -23.19 4.47
C ALA A 69 7.56 -23.92 5.80
N PRO A 70 6.80 -23.75 6.89
CA PRO A 70 6.96 -24.51 8.13
C PRO A 70 6.76 -26.01 7.96
N GLN A 71 5.82 -26.42 7.11
CA GLN A 71 5.58 -27.83 6.80
C GLN A 71 6.82 -28.45 6.13
N TRP A 72 7.38 -27.75 5.15
CA TRP A 72 8.63 -28.16 4.49
C TRP A 72 9.80 -28.19 5.49
N LEU A 73 9.92 -27.20 6.37
CA LEU A 73 10.97 -27.13 7.38
C LEU A 73 10.93 -28.32 8.35
N LYS A 74 9.74 -28.75 8.80
CA LYS A 74 9.59 -29.94 9.65
C LYS A 74 10.12 -31.21 9.01
N GLN A 75 9.90 -31.36 7.70
CA GLN A 75 10.30 -32.55 6.96
C GLN A 75 11.81 -32.57 6.70
N ASN A 76 12.41 -31.40 6.45
CA ASN A 76 13.79 -31.30 5.95
C ASN A 76 14.81 -30.89 7.02
N ASN A 77 14.39 -30.31 8.15
CA ASN A 77 15.28 -29.82 9.18
C ASN A 77 14.97 -30.44 10.55
N PRO A 78 15.88 -31.26 11.11
CA PRO A 78 15.69 -31.88 12.43
C PRO A 78 15.42 -30.89 13.57
N LEU A 79 15.89 -29.63 13.45
CA LEU A 79 15.72 -28.59 14.46
C LEU A 79 14.27 -28.10 14.58
N TYR A 80 13.44 -28.34 13.54
CA TYR A 80 12.06 -27.84 13.48
C TYR A 80 11.01 -28.90 13.84
N LYS A 81 11.43 -30.13 14.19
CA LYS A 81 10.52 -31.26 14.49
C LYS A 81 9.48 -30.93 15.56
N ASN A 82 9.88 -30.18 16.58
CA ASN A 82 9.06 -29.88 17.76
C ASN A 82 8.25 -28.56 17.64
N VAL A 83 8.35 -27.86 16.51
CA VAL A 83 7.62 -26.61 16.30
C VAL A 83 6.14 -26.91 16.09
N THR A 84 5.23 -26.10 16.62
CA THR A 84 3.79 -26.24 16.34
C THR A 84 3.41 -25.42 15.12
N ILE A 85 2.63 -26.00 14.20
CA ILE A 85 2.09 -25.27 13.05
C ILE A 85 0.64 -24.95 13.34
N CYS A 86 0.30 -23.67 13.39
CA CYS A 86 -1.08 -23.23 13.62
C CYS A 86 -1.92 -23.47 12.35
N GLN A 87 -2.86 -24.42 12.38
CA GLN A 87 -3.73 -24.70 11.22
C GLN A 87 -4.79 -23.62 11.02
N GLU A 88 -5.26 -23.03 12.11
CA GLU A 88 -6.26 -21.95 12.14
C GLU A 88 -5.63 -20.57 11.86
N TRP A 89 -4.35 -20.53 11.48
CA TRP A 89 -3.60 -19.29 11.31
C TRP A 89 -4.32 -18.31 10.38
N GLU A 90 -4.81 -18.78 9.23
CA GLU A 90 -5.55 -17.93 8.27
C GLU A 90 -6.81 -17.32 8.88
N GLN A 91 -7.57 -18.11 9.64
CA GLN A 91 -8.81 -17.67 10.29
C GLN A 91 -8.54 -16.66 11.40
N ILE A 92 -7.47 -16.86 12.17
CA ILE A 92 -7.03 -15.92 13.21
C ILE A 92 -6.63 -14.59 12.58
N TRP A 93 -5.94 -14.62 11.44
CA TRP A 93 -5.57 -13.42 10.69
C TRP A 93 -6.79 -12.69 10.11
N GLU A 94 -7.73 -13.42 9.53
CA GLU A 94 -8.98 -12.85 9.02
C GLU A 94 -9.80 -12.19 10.14
N GLN A 95 -9.82 -12.77 11.34
CA GLN A 95 -10.59 -12.22 12.47
C GLN A 95 -9.89 -11.03 13.16
N ASP A 96 -8.57 -11.10 13.35
CA ASP A 96 -7.82 -10.06 14.06
C ASP A 96 -7.60 -8.82 13.20
N ASN A 97 -7.24 -9.03 11.92
CA ASN A 97 -6.95 -7.94 11.00
C ASN A 97 -7.36 -8.31 9.56
N ALA A 98 -8.69 -8.43 9.37
CA ALA A 98 -9.32 -8.74 8.08
C ALA A 98 -8.78 -7.89 6.93
N ASP A 99 -8.56 -6.61 7.20
CA ASP A 99 -8.08 -5.64 6.22
C ASP A 99 -6.66 -5.91 5.75
N LEU A 100 -5.74 -6.16 6.69
CA LEU A 100 -4.37 -6.52 6.34
C LEU A 100 -4.36 -7.89 5.66
N TRP A 101 -5.15 -8.85 6.15
CA TRP A 101 -5.33 -10.17 5.55
C TRP A 101 -5.74 -10.07 4.07
N GLU A 102 -6.74 -9.26 3.77
CA GLU A 102 -7.18 -8.98 2.40
C GLU A 102 -6.11 -8.29 1.55
N ALA A 103 -5.40 -7.30 2.10
CA ALA A 103 -4.30 -6.65 1.40
C ALA A 103 -3.17 -7.64 1.05
N MET A 104 -2.95 -8.66 1.89
CA MET A 104 -2.02 -9.75 1.59
C MET A 104 -2.53 -10.66 0.47
N LEU A 105 -3.85 -10.94 0.42
CA LEU A 105 -4.46 -11.79 -0.62
C LEU A 105 -4.57 -11.11 -1.99
N PHE A 106 -4.83 -9.80 -2.03
CA PHE A 106 -4.95 -9.06 -3.30
C PHE A 106 -3.65 -9.12 -4.14
N ASN A 107 -2.48 -9.18 -3.47
CA ASN A 107 -1.19 -9.36 -4.13
C ASN A 107 -0.96 -10.78 -4.68
N GLU A 108 -1.71 -11.79 -4.25
CA GLU A 108 -1.60 -13.14 -4.83
C GLU A 108 -2.28 -13.22 -6.21
N GLU A 109 -3.40 -12.52 -6.42
CA GLU A 109 -4.18 -12.53 -7.67
C GLU A 109 -3.45 -11.84 -8.84
N THR A 110 -2.63 -10.83 -8.57
CA THR A 110 -1.88 -10.08 -9.60
C THR A 110 -0.68 -10.83 -10.17
N THR A 111 -0.22 -11.93 -9.56
CA THR A 111 0.96 -12.66 -10.06
C THR A 111 0.64 -13.74 -11.10
N ILE A 112 -0.63 -13.91 -11.50
CA ILE A 112 -1.02 -14.89 -12.53
C ILE A 112 -1.80 -14.16 -13.64
N HIS A 113 -1.26 -14.22 -14.85
CA HIS A 113 -1.81 -13.76 -16.14
C HIS A 113 -1.37 -12.38 -16.66
N HIS A 114 -0.35 -12.43 -17.51
CA HIS A 114 -0.38 -11.68 -18.76
C HIS A 114 -1.52 -12.25 -19.64
N VAL A 115 -2.30 -11.34 -20.24
CA VAL A 115 -3.32 -11.51 -21.30
C VAL A 115 -4.77 -11.79 -20.86
N GLN A 116 -5.63 -10.84 -21.28
CA GLN A 116 -7.09 -10.84 -21.44
C GLN A 116 -8.00 -10.73 -20.21
N SER A 117 -8.84 -9.69 -20.27
CA SER A 117 -9.90 -9.32 -19.34
C SER A 117 -10.86 -10.48 -19.07
N PRO A 118 -11.17 -10.79 -17.80
CA PRO A 118 -12.35 -11.59 -17.50
C PRO A 118 -13.58 -10.71 -17.69
N THR A 119 -14.45 -11.17 -18.59
CA THR A 119 -15.80 -10.69 -18.77
C THR A 119 -16.60 -10.94 -17.49
N THR A 120 -17.50 -10.00 -17.20
CA THR A 120 -18.56 -10.03 -16.18
C THR A 120 -19.12 -11.42 -15.90
N SER A 121 -19.03 -11.88 -14.63
CA SER A 121 -19.96 -12.88 -14.09
C SER A 121 -19.85 -12.99 -12.55
N SER A 122 -21.03 -12.98 -11.94
CA SER A 122 -21.38 -13.31 -10.55
C SER A 122 -21.29 -12.19 -9.50
N LEU A 123 -22.49 -11.69 -9.20
CA LEU A 123 -22.93 -10.98 -8.00
C LEU A 123 -22.77 -11.87 -6.76
N ALA A 124 -21.54 -12.03 -6.28
CA ALA A 124 -21.28 -12.34 -4.89
C ALA A 124 -20.03 -11.54 -4.52
N ILE A 125 -20.22 -10.42 -3.82
CA ILE A 125 -19.12 -9.68 -3.22
C ILE A 125 -18.49 -10.67 -2.22
N PRO A 126 -17.30 -11.24 -2.47
CA PRO A 126 -16.58 -11.92 -1.39
C PRO A 126 -16.44 -10.89 -0.28
N ASN A 127 -16.43 -11.27 0.99
CA ASN A 127 -16.23 -10.36 2.13
C ASN A 127 -14.88 -9.63 2.01
N LYS A 128 -14.80 -8.66 1.10
CA LYS A 128 -13.69 -7.76 0.82
C LYS A 128 -14.08 -6.45 1.50
N PHE A 129 -13.16 -5.90 2.26
CA PHE A 129 -13.11 -4.63 2.96
C PHE A 129 -13.79 -4.61 4.34
N GLN A 130 -13.79 -5.71 5.10
CA GLN A 130 -14.55 -5.75 6.38
C GLN A 130 -14.12 -4.69 7.40
N GLY A 131 -12.81 -4.46 7.59
CA GLY A 131 -12.33 -3.48 8.54
C GLY A 131 -12.53 -2.05 8.03
N LEU A 132 -12.24 -1.77 6.74
CA LEU A 132 -12.56 -0.46 6.16
C LEU A 132 -14.07 -0.20 6.17
N ARG A 133 -14.91 -1.21 5.96
CA ARG A 133 -16.38 -1.09 6.01
C ARG A 133 -16.86 -0.79 7.42
N SER A 134 -16.28 -1.44 8.42
CA SER A 134 -16.59 -1.15 9.83
C SER A 134 -16.17 0.26 10.21
N LEU A 135 -14.99 0.69 9.77
CA LEU A 135 -14.46 2.03 9.98
C LEU A 135 -15.29 3.11 9.28
N ALA A 136 -15.66 2.87 8.01
CA ALA A 136 -16.54 3.75 7.24
C ALA A 136 -17.90 3.89 7.94
N ARG A 137 -18.52 2.78 8.35
CA ARG A 137 -19.80 2.79 9.09
C ARG A 137 -19.73 3.55 10.41
N SER A 138 -18.61 3.43 11.14
CA SER A 138 -18.39 4.20 12.37
C SER A 138 -18.35 5.72 12.12
N ARG A 139 -18.13 6.13 10.87
CA ARG A 139 -18.15 7.52 10.39
C ARG A 139 -19.38 7.85 9.54
N HIS A 140 -20.42 7.02 9.57
CA HIS A 140 -21.63 7.18 8.76
C HIS A 140 -21.36 7.19 7.25
N LEU A 141 -20.36 6.42 6.81
CA LEU A 141 -20.00 6.24 5.40
C LEU A 141 -20.23 4.80 4.96
N ASP A 142 -20.65 4.61 3.72
CA ASP A 142 -20.76 3.31 3.08
C ASP A 142 -19.75 3.18 1.92
N ILE A 143 -19.14 2.00 1.81
CA ILE A 143 -18.25 1.67 0.69
C ILE A 143 -19.09 1.40 -0.55
N VAL A 144 -18.83 2.17 -1.60
CA VAL A 144 -19.37 1.90 -2.93
C VAL A 144 -18.32 1.19 -3.75
N ASN A 145 -18.69 -0.02 -4.21
CA ASN A 145 -17.78 -0.80 -5.03
C ASN A 145 -17.60 -0.12 -6.38
N VAL A 146 -16.34 0.03 -6.77
CA VAL A 146 -15.95 0.76 -7.96
C VAL A 146 -15.70 -0.27 -9.06
N PRO A 147 -16.16 -0.05 -10.31
CA PRO A 147 -16.02 -1.04 -11.38
C PRO A 147 -14.55 -1.48 -11.55
N SER A 148 -14.30 -2.79 -11.41
CA SER A 148 -12.97 -3.41 -11.56
C SER A 148 -12.60 -3.60 -13.05
N VAL A 149 -12.70 -2.55 -13.85
CA VAL A 149 -12.24 -2.56 -15.25
C VAL A 149 -10.74 -2.29 -15.30
N GLY A 150 -9.97 -3.34 -15.01
CA GLY A 150 -8.52 -3.30 -14.97
C GLY A 150 -7.98 -2.58 -13.72
N ASN A 151 -6.91 -3.13 -13.14
CA ASN A 151 -6.38 -2.72 -11.84
C ASN A 151 -5.84 -1.26 -11.77
N CYS A 152 -6.01 -0.46 -12.82
CA CYS A 152 -5.29 0.76 -13.12
C CYS A 152 -6.10 2.05 -12.93
N PHE A 153 -7.38 1.97 -12.57
CA PHE A 153 -8.30 3.13 -12.53
C PHE A 153 -9.05 3.31 -11.21
N PHE A 154 -8.75 2.52 -10.17
CA PHE A 154 -9.51 2.53 -8.91
C PHE A 154 -9.63 3.92 -8.27
N PHE A 155 -8.53 4.69 -8.23
CA PHE A 155 -8.57 6.07 -7.73
C PHE A 155 -9.50 6.96 -8.54
N PHE A 156 -9.34 7.01 -9.86
CA PHE A 156 -10.12 7.92 -10.71
C PHE A 156 -11.61 7.57 -10.71
N HIS A 157 -11.94 6.28 -10.68
CA HIS A 157 -13.33 5.86 -10.54
C HIS A 157 -13.89 6.12 -9.14
N ALA A 158 -13.08 5.95 -8.07
CA ALA A 158 -13.49 6.34 -6.73
C ALA A 158 -13.79 7.85 -6.63
N VAL A 159 -12.93 8.68 -7.21
CA VAL A 159 -13.13 10.13 -7.31
C VAL A 159 -14.39 10.45 -8.13
N SER A 160 -14.57 9.80 -9.28
CA SER A 160 -15.76 9.97 -10.15
C SER A 160 -17.06 9.72 -9.39
N VAL A 161 -17.16 8.59 -8.69
CA VAL A 161 -18.34 8.22 -7.89
C VAL A 161 -18.55 9.19 -6.72
N SER A 162 -17.47 9.60 -6.05
CA SER A 162 -17.55 10.50 -4.89
C SER A 162 -17.91 11.93 -5.28
N LEU A 163 -17.49 12.39 -6.46
CA LEU A 163 -17.89 13.68 -7.03
C LEU A 163 -19.36 13.72 -7.43
N GLN A 164 -19.87 12.60 -7.96
CA GLN A 164 -21.27 12.46 -8.29
C GLN A 164 -22.14 12.47 -7.02
N ASP A 165 -21.71 11.76 -5.97
CA ASP A 165 -22.37 11.74 -4.67
C ASP A 165 -22.40 13.11 -4.00
N ALA A 166 -21.28 13.83 -4.03
CA ALA A 166 -21.16 15.18 -3.51
C ALA A 166 -21.91 16.24 -4.35
N GLY A 167 -22.53 15.84 -5.47
CA GLY A 167 -23.25 16.77 -6.37
C GLY A 167 -22.33 17.77 -7.07
N VAL A 168 -21.02 17.51 -7.13
CA VAL A 168 -20.02 18.42 -7.70
C VAL A 168 -20.00 18.30 -9.23
N GLN A 169 -19.83 17.08 -9.75
CA GLN A 169 -19.86 16.79 -11.18
C GLN A 169 -20.10 15.30 -11.46
N SER A 170 -20.62 15.00 -12.64
CA SER A 170 -20.83 13.63 -13.13
C SER A 170 -19.88 13.33 -14.29
N THR A 171 -18.62 13.04 -13.97
CA THR A 171 -17.53 12.78 -14.93
C THR A 171 -16.97 11.39 -14.71
N SER A 172 -16.71 10.61 -15.77
CA SER A 172 -16.17 9.25 -15.63
C SER A 172 -14.72 9.24 -15.16
N GLY A 173 -14.28 8.15 -14.51
CA GLY A 173 -12.89 8.02 -14.06
C GLY A 173 -11.85 8.13 -15.19
N SER A 174 -12.14 7.59 -16.37
CA SER A 174 -11.26 7.75 -17.54
C SER A 174 -11.14 9.21 -17.98
N GLU A 175 -12.23 9.95 -17.90
CA GLU A 175 -12.26 11.37 -18.28
C GLU A 175 -11.51 12.23 -17.25
N ILE A 176 -11.67 11.96 -15.94
CA ILE A 176 -10.88 12.63 -14.88
C ILE A 176 -9.39 12.39 -15.08
N ARG A 177 -8.99 11.17 -15.48
CA ARG A 177 -7.58 10.86 -15.79
C ARG A 177 -7.08 11.66 -17.00
N ASN A 178 -7.87 11.76 -18.06
CA ASN A 178 -7.51 12.55 -19.24
C ASN A 178 -7.37 14.04 -18.90
N GLN A 179 -8.31 14.57 -18.11
CA GLN A 179 -8.24 15.94 -17.60
C GLN A 179 -6.98 16.14 -16.76
N LEU A 180 -6.61 15.18 -15.90
CA LEU A 180 -5.39 15.27 -15.09
C LEU A 180 -4.14 15.31 -15.96
N VAL A 181 -4.06 14.44 -16.98
CA VAL A 181 -2.93 14.43 -17.92
C VAL A 181 -2.82 15.79 -18.63
N GLN A 182 -3.93 16.33 -19.13
CA GLN A 182 -3.95 17.66 -19.77
C GLN A 182 -3.56 18.79 -18.80
N PHE A 183 -4.06 18.74 -17.57
CA PHE A 183 -3.74 19.70 -16.51
C PHE A 183 -2.25 19.69 -16.15
N LEU A 184 -1.64 18.50 -16.10
CA LEU A 184 -0.21 18.34 -15.85
C LEU A 184 0.64 18.77 -17.06
N GLU A 185 0.14 18.61 -18.29
CA GLU A 185 0.84 19.02 -19.51
C GLU A 185 0.79 20.54 -19.76
N ASN A 186 -0.26 21.21 -19.29
CA ASN A 186 -0.38 22.66 -19.41
C ASN A 186 0.65 23.39 -18.52
N TYR A 187 1.31 24.41 -19.09
CA TYR A 187 2.48 25.06 -18.50
C TYR A 187 2.20 25.74 -17.14
N GLY A 188 2.98 25.36 -16.11
CA GLY A 188 2.99 25.97 -14.76
C GLY A 188 3.05 24.96 -13.60
N THR A 189 2.53 23.75 -13.82
CA THR A 189 2.47 22.65 -12.82
C THR A 189 3.72 21.77 -12.82
N SER A 190 4.40 21.65 -13.97
CA SER A 190 5.61 20.85 -14.17
C SER A 190 6.68 21.06 -13.09
N GLN A 191 7.06 22.30 -12.77
CA GLN A 191 8.09 22.54 -11.74
C GLN A 191 7.62 22.19 -10.33
N THR A 192 6.33 22.35 -10.03
CA THR A 192 5.81 22.05 -8.69
C THR A 192 5.92 20.55 -8.42
N PHE A 193 5.32 19.73 -9.28
CA PHE A 193 5.19 18.30 -9.03
C PHE A 193 6.48 17.52 -9.33
N ALA A 194 7.33 18.01 -10.25
CA ALA A 194 8.60 17.36 -10.60
C ALA A 194 9.54 17.13 -9.42
N SER A 195 9.46 17.97 -8.38
CA SER A 195 10.28 17.82 -7.17
C SER A 195 9.89 16.59 -6.34
N PHE A 196 8.63 16.18 -6.40
CA PHE A 196 8.09 15.02 -5.68
C PHE A 196 8.25 13.70 -6.45
N ILE A 197 8.56 13.76 -7.76
CA ILE A 197 8.73 12.58 -8.60
C ILE A 197 10.15 12.01 -8.44
N PRO A 198 10.32 10.74 -8.04
CA PRO A 198 11.62 10.12 -7.89
C PRO A 198 12.43 10.10 -9.19
N ALA A 199 13.73 10.41 -9.09
CA ALA A 199 14.66 10.25 -10.21
C ALA A 199 15.05 8.79 -10.40
N ILE A 200 15.21 8.37 -11.67
CA ILE A 200 15.87 7.11 -11.99
C ILE A 200 17.34 7.26 -11.60
N THR A 201 17.87 6.33 -10.80
CA THR A 201 19.29 6.28 -10.42
C THR A 201 19.81 4.86 -10.59
N ASP A 202 19.60 4.30 -11.77
CA ASP A 202 20.16 3.00 -12.12
C ASP A 202 21.62 3.19 -12.50
N GLY A 203 22.51 3.04 -11.51
CA GLY A 203 23.97 2.93 -11.71
C GLY A 203 24.68 4.15 -12.33
N GLN A 204 23.96 5.23 -12.64
CA GLN A 204 24.51 6.37 -13.37
C GLN A 204 25.46 7.21 -12.50
N THR A 205 26.58 7.59 -13.11
CA THR A 205 27.55 8.56 -12.60
C THR A 205 26.89 9.94 -12.39
N PRO A 206 27.43 10.80 -11.51
CA PRO A 206 26.85 12.11 -11.16
C PRO A 206 26.55 13.04 -12.35
N SER A 207 27.13 12.78 -13.52
CA SER A 207 26.98 13.57 -14.75
C SER A 207 25.73 13.24 -15.59
N GLN A 208 24.95 12.21 -15.25
CA GLN A 208 23.73 11.80 -15.98
C GLN A 208 22.46 11.98 -15.12
N GLN A 209 22.39 13.02 -14.30
CA GLN A 209 21.21 13.28 -13.49
C GLN A 209 20.00 13.62 -14.38
N GLU A 210 18.92 12.83 -14.26
CA GLU A 210 17.69 13.03 -15.03
C GLU A 210 17.10 14.43 -14.75
N SER A 211 16.90 15.23 -15.81
CA SER A 211 16.36 16.58 -15.66
C SER A 211 14.94 16.55 -15.06
N PRO A 212 14.54 17.56 -14.26
CA PRO A 212 13.18 17.64 -13.72
C PRO A 212 12.09 17.53 -14.80
N SER A 213 12.29 18.18 -15.95
CA SER A 213 11.35 18.12 -17.08
C SER A 213 11.21 16.72 -17.65
N ARG A 214 12.31 15.96 -17.76
CA ARG A 214 12.28 14.58 -18.24
C ARG A 214 11.60 13.63 -17.24
N ARG A 215 11.88 13.80 -15.95
CA ARG A 215 11.20 13.08 -14.85
C ARG A 215 9.70 13.29 -14.90
N PHE A 216 9.28 14.54 -15.03
CA PHE A 216 7.88 14.92 -15.09
C PHE A 216 7.21 14.37 -16.35
N ALA A 217 7.82 14.52 -17.53
CA ALA A 217 7.29 13.97 -18.78
C ALA A 217 7.10 12.44 -18.71
N ARG A 218 8.05 11.71 -18.11
CA ARG A 218 7.94 10.26 -17.88
C ARG A 218 6.74 9.92 -16.99
N TYR A 219 6.57 10.64 -15.88
CA TYR A 219 5.46 10.43 -14.96
C TYR A 219 4.10 10.67 -15.64
N VAL A 220 3.96 11.77 -16.39
CA VAL A 220 2.75 12.07 -17.16
C VAL A 220 2.47 10.98 -18.21
N ALA A 221 3.50 10.48 -18.89
CA ALA A 221 3.36 9.36 -19.83
C ALA A 221 2.88 8.07 -19.14
N GLY A 222 3.37 7.77 -17.93
CA GLY A 222 2.89 6.67 -17.10
C GLY A 222 1.43 6.83 -16.69
N LEU A 223 1.06 8.04 -16.23
CA LEU A 223 -0.34 8.38 -15.98
C LEU A 223 -1.20 8.28 -17.23
N ARG A 224 -0.68 8.50 -18.44
CA ARG A 224 -1.44 8.30 -19.68
C ARG A 224 -1.61 6.82 -20.02
N SER A 225 -0.62 5.98 -19.72
CA SER A 225 -0.57 4.58 -20.14
C SER A 225 -1.31 3.58 -19.24
N GLY A 226 -1.75 4.01 -18.05
CA GLY A 226 -2.42 3.10 -17.12
C GLY A 226 -1.77 2.99 -15.73
N GLU A 227 -0.71 3.73 -15.43
CA GLU A 227 -0.09 3.66 -14.09
C GLU A 227 -1.05 4.12 -12.98
N TRP A 228 -0.80 3.62 -11.77
CA TRP A 228 -1.61 3.90 -10.58
C TRP A 228 -1.44 5.35 -10.14
N ALA A 229 -2.51 5.91 -9.56
CA ALA A 229 -2.44 7.20 -8.92
C ALA A 229 -1.68 7.09 -7.61
N ASP A 230 -0.55 7.78 -7.52
CA ASP A 230 0.21 7.98 -6.29
C ASP A 230 -0.21 9.29 -5.61
N ASN A 231 0.44 9.64 -4.50
CA ASN A 231 0.14 10.86 -3.76
C ASN A 231 0.30 12.14 -4.61
N VAL A 232 1.16 12.12 -5.63
CA VAL A 232 1.32 13.25 -6.56
C VAL A 232 0.06 13.40 -7.42
N ALA A 233 -0.48 12.29 -7.94
CA ALA A 233 -1.72 12.31 -8.71
C ALA A 233 -2.91 12.74 -7.84
N VAL A 234 -2.99 12.26 -6.58
CA VAL A 234 -4.06 12.66 -5.66
C VAL A 234 -4.04 14.17 -5.40
N GLN A 235 -2.86 14.73 -5.08
CA GLN A 235 -2.70 16.18 -4.88
C GLN A 235 -3.03 16.97 -6.16
N ALA A 236 -2.58 16.49 -7.32
CA ALA A 236 -2.84 17.16 -8.59
C ALA A 236 -4.32 17.13 -8.98
N VAL A 237 -5.06 16.07 -8.65
CA VAL A 237 -6.53 16.03 -8.83
C VAL A 237 -7.24 17.00 -7.90
N ALA A 238 -6.82 17.10 -6.63
CA ALA A 238 -7.37 18.07 -5.70
C ALA A 238 -7.23 19.50 -6.26
N GLU A 239 -6.06 19.84 -6.81
CA GLU A 239 -5.80 21.13 -7.46
C GLU A 239 -6.58 21.33 -8.75
N MET A 240 -6.57 20.34 -9.65
CA MET A 240 -7.24 20.41 -10.94
C MET A 240 -8.74 20.66 -10.80
N LEU A 241 -9.38 19.94 -9.87
CA LEU A 241 -10.83 20.02 -9.66
C LEU A 241 -11.21 21.07 -8.62
N ASN A 242 -10.22 21.68 -7.95
CA ASN A 242 -10.42 22.56 -6.81
C ASN A 242 -11.35 21.92 -5.76
N ILE A 243 -10.99 20.73 -5.26
CA ILE A 243 -11.73 19.97 -4.24
C ILE A 243 -10.81 19.56 -3.10
N ASN A 244 -11.39 19.33 -1.92
CA ASN A 244 -10.71 18.61 -0.85
C ASN A 244 -10.97 17.11 -1.00
N ILE A 245 -9.95 16.29 -0.74
CA ILE A 245 -10.00 14.84 -0.77
C ILE A 245 -9.65 14.34 0.63
N GLN A 246 -10.62 13.72 1.28
CA GLN A 246 -10.43 13.04 2.54
C GLN A 246 -10.18 11.56 2.28
N VAL A 247 -9.02 11.04 2.69
CA VAL A 247 -8.67 9.63 2.54
C VAL A 247 -8.80 8.93 3.89
N LEU A 248 -9.78 8.04 3.98
CA LEU A 248 -9.96 7.13 5.09
C LEU A 248 -9.16 5.85 4.82
N ASN A 249 -8.26 5.49 5.72
CA ASN A 249 -7.54 4.21 5.63
C ASN A 249 -7.56 3.50 6.98
N ASN A 250 -7.32 2.20 6.94
CA ASN A 250 -7.35 1.31 8.10
C ASN A 250 -6.01 1.18 8.84
N ILE A 251 -4.92 1.69 8.27
CA ILE A 251 -3.59 1.66 8.88
C ILE A 251 -3.48 2.75 9.96
N THR A 252 -4.07 3.91 9.70
CA THR A 252 -4.20 5.04 10.61
C THR A 252 -5.68 5.35 10.84
N PRO A 253 -6.45 4.45 11.47
CA PRO A 253 -7.91 4.54 11.54
C PRO A 253 -8.40 5.77 12.31
N ASP A 254 -7.58 6.32 13.19
CA ASP A 254 -7.87 7.54 13.96
C ASP A 254 -7.67 8.82 13.13
N TRP A 255 -6.91 8.75 12.04
CA TRP A 255 -6.51 9.91 11.25
C TRP A 255 -7.04 9.81 9.82
N MET A 256 -7.88 10.78 9.45
CA MET A 256 -8.32 10.97 8.07
C MET A 256 -7.32 11.89 7.36
N HIS A 257 -6.69 11.41 6.29
CA HIS A 257 -5.77 12.27 5.54
C HIS A 257 -6.57 13.29 4.74
N ASP A 258 -6.42 14.56 5.08
CA ASP A 258 -7.08 15.67 4.39
C ASP A 258 -6.11 16.29 3.38
N ILE A 259 -6.49 16.26 2.11
CA ILE A 259 -5.71 16.74 0.98
C ILE A 259 -6.53 17.87 0.34
N HIS A 260 -5.95 19.05 0.17
CA HIS A 260 -6.66 20.21 -0.37
C HIS A 260 -5.82 20.91 -1.45
N PRO A 261 -6.44 21.77 -2.27
CA PRO A 261 -5.70 22.57 -3.25
C PRO A 261 -4.62 23.42 -2.58
N ARG A 262 -3.54 23.71 -3.29
CA ARG A 262 -2.48 24.59 -2.77
C ARG A 262 -3.02 26.01 -2.59
N GLY A 263 -2.88 26.55 -1.38
CA GLY A 263 -3.19 27.95 -1.06
C GLY A 263 -4.58 28.20 -0.48
N SER A 264 -5.56 27.34 -0.73
CA SER A 264 -6.90 27.47 -0.17
C SER A 264 -7.58 26.12 -0.03
N ARG A 265 -8.43 26.00 1.00
CA ARG A 265 -9.37 24.89 1.11
C ARG A 265 -10.56 25.15 0.18
N SER A 266 -11.04 24.11 -0.50
CA SER A 266 -12.27 24.18 -1.29
C SER A 266 -13.51 24.08 -0.40
N ASP A 267 -14.65 24.56 -0.88
CA ASP A 267 -15.95 24.30 -0.26
C ASP A 267 -16.43 22.86 -0.55
N ASN A 268 -15.95 22.25 -1.63
CA ASN A 268 -16.31 20.90 -2.04
C ASN A 268 -15.34 19.88 -1.45
N THR A 269 -15.87 18.89 -0.74
CA THR A 269 -15.09 17.81 -0.13
C THR A 269 -15.63 16.46 -0.57
N ILE A 270 -14.74 15.59 -1.02
CA ILE A 270 -15.06 14.17 -1.29
C ILE A 270 -14.31 13.29 -0.30
N THR A 271 -14.87 12.13 0.00
CA THR A 271 -14.25 11.14 0.88
C THR A 271 -14.02 9.84 0.11
N ILE A 272 -12.82 9.30 0.18
CA ILE A 272 -12.43 8.04 -0.46
C ILE A 272 -11.77 7.12 0.55
N GLY A 273 -11.89 5.82 0.35
CA GLY A 273 -11.23 4.80 1.15
C GLY A 273 -9.91 4.36 0.51
N LEU A 274 -8.93 3.99 1.33
CA LEU A 274 -7.66 3.39 0.89
C LEU A 274 -7.40 2.10 1.67
N ILE A 275 -7.32 0.98 0.94
CA ILE A 275 -7.07 -0.35 1.49
C ILE A 275 -5.61 -0.74 1.25
N GLY A 276 -4.91 -1.11 2.32
CA GLY A 276 -3.58 -1.70 2.25
C GLY A 276 -2.49 -0.82 1.61
N GLU A 277 -2.69 0.50 1.59
CA GLU A 277 -1.88 1.51 0.86
C GLU A 277 -1.93 1.40 -0.68
N GLN A 278 -2.81 0.58 -1.27
CA GLN A 278 -2.76 0.26 -2.71
C GLN A 278 -4.08 0.43 -3.46
N HIS A 279 -5.23 0.26 -2.79
CA HIS A 279 -6.51 0.19 -3.47
C HIS A 279 -7.48 1.25 -2.97
N TYR A 280 -7.90 2.15 -3.86
CA TYR A 280 -8.87 3.20 -3.56
C TYR A 280 -10.31 2.73 -3.81
N VAL A 281 -11.22 3.10 -2.92
CA VAL A 281 -12.67 2.87 -3.05
C VAL A 281 -13.43 4.17 -2.83
N ALA A 282 -14.62 4.28 -3.39
CA ALA A 282 -15.51 5.41 -3.10
C ALA A 282 -16.16 5.22 -1.73
N LEU A 283 -16.29 6.31 -0.98
CA LEU A 283 -17.08 6.37 0.24
C LEU A 283 -18.20 7.40 0.05
N GLN A 284 -19.42 7.02 0.38
CA GLN A 284 -20.59 7.88 0.30
C GLN A 284 -21.22 8.03 1.66
N ASN A 285 -21.91 9.15 1.88
CA ASN A 285 -22.69 9.32 3.10
C ASN A 285 -23.76 8.23 3.19
N SER A 286 -23.82 7.55 4.33
CA SER A 286 -24.84 6.55 4.58
C SER A 286 -26.20 7.23 4.58
N THR A 287 -27.03 6.90 3.61
CA THR A 287 -28.43 7.33 3.59
C THR A 287 -29.15 6.54 4.68
N THR A 288 -29.29 7.16 5.85
CA THR A 288 -30.10 6.62 6.93
C THR A 288 -31.54 6.53 6.45
N ASN A 289 -32.05 5.31 6.28
CA ASN A 289 -33.46 4.96 6.43
C ASN A 289 -33.60 4.14 7.71
#